data_AF-A0AAW1QY43-F1
#
_entry.id   AF-A0AAW1QY43-F1
#
_cell.length_a   1.000
_cell.length_b   1.000
_cell.length_c   1.000
_cell.angle_alpha   90.00
_cell.angle_beta   90.00
_cell.angle_gamma   90.00
#
_symmetry.space_group_name_H-M   'P 1'
#
loop_
_entity.id
_entity.type
_entity.pdbx_description
1 polymer ?
#
loop_
_entity_poly.entity_id
_entity_poly.type
_entity_poly.pdbx_seq_one_letter_code
_entity_poly.pdbx_strand_id
1 'polypeptide(L)'
;MKAVALAALALLATAAAAPFQPGTGLLPTGNLLTSDYGGPYNLTLLPVQANEIKTAMAQRGNYTDADIVNFLTNVECLEGRFDSMGALGLDFNDNLTLGGPLSIGYGKANLSPDVTAALAEVAVSEQGHALFTRHAGGVLPCPLVNYTAGFNDVYANIYGLAPGQDISILFGAPFNPLYSDETFLLSVVFLEELGATGNKGLTSLLSNPVIADGVAGLATTATAFAAVERYLLFQRRNNIVYPTNETVAQVFARLSAYRDLYDGPQVDDQGLLNTDPRNIAIVSSNPNVTQYINNFPTDVQGLSFSRTPAMIINILTLGNPQGLQPYGVSAQTVEATPAQAGTLQGPITAAGPFVVPGELDLTQGVAGPLANASYLSRGYVPAPNQQPRVGSSPMVDVGTPSGTTATPTAASG
;
A
#
# COMPACT_ATOMS: atom_id res chain seq x y z
N MET A 1 -17.71 -56.07 13.03
CA MET A 1 -18.22 -55.10 14.04
C MET A 1 -17.12 -54.95 15.09
N LYS A 2 -16.49 -53.83 15.41
CA LYS A 2 -16.63 -52.40 15.10
C LYS A 2 -15.22 -51.79 15.10
N ALA A 3 -15.01 -50.78 14.27
CA ALA A 3 -13.86 -49.87 14.31
C ALA A 3 -13.91 -48.98 15.56
N VAL A 4 -12.74 -48.57 16.08
CA VAL A 4 -12.58 -47.26 16.74
C VAL A 4 -11.21 -46.71 16.33
N ALA A 5 -11.26 -45.59 15.62
CA ALA A 5 -10.13 -44.77 15.20
C ALA A 5 -9.52 -44.06 16.41
N LEU A 6 -8.18 -43.98 16.47
CA LEU A 6 -7.50 -43.01 17.31
C LEU A 6 -7.28 -41.74 16.48
N ALA A 7 -8.00 -40.69 16.86
CA ALA A 7 -7.94 -39.37 16.25
C ALA A 7 -6.55 -38.75 16.42
N ALA A 8 -6.00 -38.22 15.34
CA ALA A 8 -4.90 -37.27 15.39
C ALA A 8 -5.45 -35.96 15.98
N LEU A 9 -4.91 -35.59 17.13
CA LEU A 9 -5.20 -34.33 17.81
C LEU A 9 -4.50 -33.21 17.03
N ALA A 10 -5.24 -32.53 16.15
CA ALA A 10 -4.80 -31.25 15.59
C ALA A 10 -4.84 -30.21 16.72
N LEU A 11 -3.69 -29.91 17.31
CA LEU A 11 -3.54 -28.70 18.12
C LEU A 11 -3.67 -27.49 17.19
N LEU A 12 -4.85 -26.90 17.16
CA LEU A 12 -5.01 -25.49 16.84
C LEU A 12 -4.33 -24.70 17.95
N ALA A 13 -3.05 -24.38 17.76
CA ALA A 13 -2.38 -23.37 18.56
C ALA A 13 -2.98 -22.01 18.15
N THR A 14 -3.93 -21.52 18.94
CA THR A 14 -4.29 -20.10 18.92
C THR A 14 -3.08 -19.34 19.46
N ALA A 15 -2.17 -18.95 18.57
CA ALA A 15 -1.15 -17.97 18.90
C ALA A 15 -1.86 -16.64 19.11
N ALA A 16 -2.08 -16.27 20.38
CA ALA A 16 -2.44 -14.91 20.70
C ALA A 16 -1.29 -14.01 20.23
N ALA A 17 -1.57 -13.08 19.32
CA ALA A 17 -0.60 -12.09 18.87
C ALA A 17 -0.12 -11.28 20.09
N ALA A 18 1.17 -11.41 20.44
CA ALA A 18 1.77 -10.57 21.46
C ALA A 18 1.94 -9.16 20.87
N PRO A 19 1.54 -8.09 21.58
CA PRO A 19 1.77 -6.73 21.10
C PRO A 19 3.26 -6.46 20.95
N PHE A 20 3.65 -5.83 19.84
CA PHE A 20 5.00 -5.35 19.56
C PHE A 20 5.60 -4.69 20.82
N GLN A 21 6.78 -5.15 21.24
CA GLN A 21 7.55 -4.54 22.33
C GLN A 21 8.66 -3.67 21.71
N PRO A 22 8.53 -2.32 21.71
CA PRO A 22 9.61 -1.45 21.28
C PRO A 22 10.80 -1.56 22.24
N GLY A 23 12.02 -1.76 21.72
CA GLY A 23 13.24 -1.53 22.50
C GLY A 23 14.13 -2.74 22.83
N THR A 24 13.94 -3.92 22.22
CA THR A 24 14.89 -5.05 22.40
C THR A 24 15.85 -5.18 21.21
N GLY A 25 16.89 -4.33 21.17
CA GLY A 25 18.00 -4.44 20.21
C GLY A 25 19.00 -3.28 20.31
N LEU A 26 20.27 -3.59 20.55
CA LEU A 26 21.33 -2.71 21.07
C LEU A 26 21.98 -1.73 20.04
N LEU A 27 22.39 -0.56 20.54
CA LEU A 27 23.26 0.49 19.94
C LEU A 27 24.70 -0.01 19.60
N PRO A 28 25.61 0.74 18.91
CA PRO A 28 25.50 1.97 18.11
C PRO A 28 26.14 1.88 16.69
N THR A 29 25.95 2.95 15.89
CA THR A 29 26.65 3.39 14.65
C THR A 29 25.92 3.23 13.31
N GLY A 30 25.36 4.36 12.84
CA GLY A 30 25.69 4.96 11.53
C GLY A 30 25.33 4.27 10.22
N ASN A 31 24.74 3.06 10.21
CA ASN A 31 24.34 2.36 9.00
C ASN A 31 22.87 1.94 9.10
N LEU A 32 22.12 2.09 8.00
CA LEU A 32 20.78 1.51 7.84
C LEU A 32 20.91 -0.01 8.04
N LEU A 33 20.31 -0.54 9.11
CA LEU A 33 20.29 -1.98 9.37
C LEU A 33 19.03 -2.55 8.74
N THR A 34 19.18 -3.30 7.64
CA THR A 34 18.19 -4.32 7.28
C THR A 34 18.69 -5.64 7.87
N SER A 35 17.79 -6.52 8.29
CA SER A 35 18.15 -7.85 8.84
C SER A 35 18.68 -8.85 7.80
N ASP A 36 18.96 -8.42 6.57
CA ASP A 36 19.46 -9.30 5.52
C ASP A 36 20.95 -9.60 5.68
N TYR A 37 21.30 -10.86 5.42
CA TYR A 37 22.67 -11.31 5.32
C TYR A 37 23.34 -10.64 4.10
N GLY A 38 24.00 -9.50 4.32
CA GLY A 38 24.71 -8.75 3.27
C GLY A 38 24.65 -7.22 3.38
N GLY A 39 23.83 -6.67 4.28
CA GLY A 39 23.73 -5.23 4.53
C GLY A 39 22.91 -4.47 3.47
N PRO A 40 22.63 -3.18 3.72
CA PRO A 40 21.92 -2.33 2.77
C PRO A 40 22.74 -2.24 1.47
N TYR A 41 22.05 -2.25 0.31
CA TYR A 41 22.64 -2.20 -1.04
C TYR A 41 23.25 -3.51 -1.59
N ASN A 42 22.92 -4.67 -1.03
CA ASN A 42 23.31 -5.93 -1.65
C ASN A 42 22.46 -6.20 -2.93
N LEU A 43 23.09 -6.13 -4.10
CA LEU A 43 22.47 -6.46 -5.40
C LEU A 43 21.92 -7.90 -5.48
N THR A 44 22.28 -8.79 -4.54
CA THR A 44 21.65 -10.12 -4.42
C THR A 44 20.24 -10.08 -3.81
N LEU A 45 19.64 -8.92 -3.57
CA LEU A 45 18.21 -8.74 -3.23
C LEU A 45 17.31 -8.59 -4.47
N LEU A 46 17.87 -8.32 -5.66
CA LEU A 46 17.15 -8.42 -6.94
C LEU A 46 16.38 -9.76 -7.15
N PRO A 47 16.84 -10.92 -6.65
CA PRO A 47 16.09 -12.16 -6.66
C PRO A 47 14.78 -12.11 -5.86
N VAL A 48 14.62 -11.27 -4.84
CA VAL A 48 13.38 -11.18 -4.06
C VAL A 48 12.26 -10.66 -4.94
N GLN A 49 12.45 -9.51 -5.59
CA GLN A 49 11.49 -8.99 -6.57
C GLN A 49 11.33 -9.91 -7.77
N ALA A 50 12.42 -10.51 -8.25
CA ALA A 50 12.30 -11.51 -9.30
C ALA A 50 11.43 -12.69 -8.86
N ASN A 51 11.49 -13.09 -7.59
CA ASN A 51 10.70 -14.18 -7.01
C ASN A 51 9.26 -13.79 -6.73
N GLU A 52 9.00 -12.56 -6.26
CA GLU A 52 7.64 -11.99 -6.16
C GLU A 52 6.97 -11.93 -7.52
N ILE A 53 7.65 -11.37 -8.52
CA ILE A 53 7.17 -11.31 -9.90
C ILE A 53 6.98 -12.71 -10.47
N LYS A 54 7.93 -13.65 -10.24
CA LYS A 54 7.77 -15.06 -10.66
C LYS A 54 6.56 -15.72 -10.02
N THR A 55 6.34 -15.48 -8.73
CA THR A 55 5.21 -16.04 -7.98
C THR A 55 3.90 -15.48 -8.51
N ALA A 56 3.82 -14.16 -8.70
CA ALA A 56 2.66 -13.51 -9.30
C ALA A 56 2.42 -14.01 -10.74
N MET A 57 3.46 -14.07 -11.58
CA MET A 57 3.35 -14.61 -12.94
C MET A 57 2.94 -16.08 -12.98
N ALA A 58 3.34 -16.90 -11.99
CA ALA A 58 2.85 -18.27 -11.86
C ALA A 58 1.35 -18.30 -11.53
N GLN A 59 0.84 -17.31 -10.81
CA GLN A 59 -0.59 -17.12 -10.54
C GLN A 59 -1.35 -16.49 -11.71
N ARG A 60 -0.69 -15.82 -12.67
CA ARG A 60 -1.34 -15.23 -13.86
C ARG A 60 -2.20 -16.25 -14.62
N GLY A 61 -1.77 -17.51 -14.71
CA GLY A 61 -2.52 -18.57 -15.38
C GLY A 61 -3.92 -18.83 -14.80
N ASN A 62 -4.21 -18.30 -13.60
CA ASN A 62 -5.45 -18.51 -12.87
C ASN A 62 -6.47 -17.36 -13.05
N TYR A 63 -6.08 -16.25 -13.69
CA TYR A 63 -6.94 -15.06 -13.82
C TYR A 63 -6.88 -14.47 -15.22
N THR A 64 -8.04 -14.07 -15.74
CA THR A 64 -8.10 -13.20 -16.92
C THR A 64 -7.98 -11.73 -16.49
N ASP A 65 -7.61 -10.84 -17.42
CA ASP A 65 -7.65 -9.39 -17.18
C ASP A 65 -9.04 -8.92 -16.72
N ALA A 66 -10.11 -9.55 -17.24
CA ALA A 66 -11.48 -9.25 -16.82
C ALA A 66 -11.75 -9.66 -15.37
N ASP A 67 -11.20 -10.77 -14.89
CA ASP A 67 -11.29 -11.17 -13.48
C ASP A 67 -10.58 -10.16 -12.58
N ILE A 68 -9.39 -9.71 -12.99
CA ILE A 68 -8.62 -8.70 -12.26
C ILE A 68 -9.35 -7.35 -12.22
N VAL A 69 -9.91 -6.90 -13.35
CA VAL A 69 -10.67 -5.64 -13.40
C VAL A 69 -11.94 -5.71 -12.56
N ASN A 70 -12.64 -6.85 -12.54
CA ASN A 70 -13.81 -7.03 -11.66
C ASN A 70 -13.43 -7.10 -10.18
N PHE A 71 -12.30 -7.72 -9.85
CA PHE A 71 -11.74 -7.67 -8.49
C PHE A 71 -11.45 -6.23 -8.06
N LEU A 72 -10.71 -5.48 -8.89
CA LEU A 72 -10.44 -4.05 -8.70
C LEU A 72 -11.73 -3.26 -8.51
N THR A 73 -12.71 -3.43 -9.39
CA THR A 73 -14.01 -2.75 -9.31
C THR A 73 -14.65 -2.90 -7.92
N ASN A 74 -14.60 -4.10 -7.33
CA ASN A 74 -15.18 -4.33 -6.00
C ASN A 74 -14.36 -3.66 -4.89
N VAL A 75 -13.02 -3.67 -5.00
CA VAL A 75 -12.13 -3.00 -4.04
C VAL A 75 -12.32 -1.48 -4.14
N GLU A 76 -12.28 -0.89 -5.32
CA GLU A 76 -12.52 0.56 -5.52
C GLU A 76 -13.92 0.99 -5.04
N CYS A 77 -14.94 0.12 -5.18
CA CYS A 77 -16.26 0.36 -4.59
C CYS A 77 -16.27 0.25 -3.06
N LEU A 78 -15.44 -0.61 -2.46
CA LEU A 78 -15.30 -0.76 -1.02
C LEU A 78 -14.64 0.49 -0.41
N GLU A 79 -13.55 0.95 -1.00
CA GLU A 79 -12.73 2.07 -0.50
C GLU A 79 -13.40 3.40 -0.84
N GLY A 80 -13.60 3.67 -2.13
CA GLY A 80 -14.04 4.98 -2.59
C GLY A 80 -15.43 5.40 -2.13
N ARG A 81 -16.36 4.46 -1.89
CA ARG A 81 -17.68 4.80 -1.31
C ARG A 81 -17.57 5.17 0.17
N PHE A 82 -16.67 4.53 0.91
CA PHE A 82 -16.40 4.87 2.31
C PHE A 82 -15.78 6.27 2.39
N ASP A 83 -14.78 6.54 1.55
CA ASP A 83 -14.03 7.79 1.57
C ASP A 83 -14.86 8.96 1.07
N SER A 84 -15.62 8.77 -0.02
CA SER A 84 -16.53 9.80 -0.54
C SER A 84 -17.60 10.17 0.49
N MET A 85 -18.23 9.18 1.11
CA MET A 85 -19.23 9.46 2.15
C MET A 85 -18.60 10.09 3.39
N GLY A 86 -17.46 9.59 3.85
CA GLY A 86 -16.78 10.11 5.04
C GLY A 86 -16.26 11.53 4.87
N ALA A 87 -15.49 11.77 3.82
CA ALA A 87 -14.84 13.06 3.56
C ALA A 87 -15.78 14.10 2.97
N LEU A 88 -16.78 13.72 2.15
CA LEU A 88 -17.65 14.66 1.44
C LEU A 88 -19.11 14.59 1.87
N GLY A 89 -19.59 13.45 2.36
CA GLY A 89 -21.02 13.22 2.65
C GLY A 89 -21.82 12.88 1.39
N LEU A 90 -21.13 12.47 0.33
CA LEU A 90 -21.71 12.14 -0.97
C LEU A 90 -21.20 10.77 -1.40
N ASP A 91 -22.10 9.87 -1.79
CA ASP A 91 -21.75 8.55 -2.31
C ASP A 91 -21.39 8.66 -3.80
N PHE A 92 -20.90 7.55 -4.36
CA PHE A 92 -20.75 7.39 -5.80
C PHE A 92 -22.06 7.60 -6.55
N ASN A 93 -21.95 8.13 -7.77
CA ASN A 93 -23.10 8.26 -8.66
C ASN A 93 -23.51 6.91 -9.29
N ASP A 94 -24.70 6.87 -9.88
CA ASP A 94 -25.28 5.65 -10.46
C ASP A 94 -24.44 5.01 -11.57
N ASN A 95 -23.66 5.81 -12.33
CA ASN A 95 -22.77 5.28 -13.37
C ASN A 95 -21.56 4.54 -12.79
N LEU A 96 -21.15 4.88 -11.56
CA LEU A 96 -20.08 4.19 -10.84
C LEU A 96 -20.60 2.99 -10.06
N THR A 97 -21.80 3.07 -9.47
CA THR A 97 -22.38 1.97 -8.67
C THR A 97 -23.04 0.88 -9.50
N LEU A 98 -23.51 1.21 -10.72
CA LEU A 98 -24.29 0.35 -11.60
C LEU A 98 -25.51 -0.30 -10.90
N GLY A 99 -26.17 0.47 -10.03
CA GLY A 99 -27.34 -0.02 -9.29
C GLY A 99 -27.02 -0.95 -8.12
N GLY A 100 -25.74 -1.00 -7.69
CA GLY A 100 -25.34 -1.69 -6.46
C GLY A 100 -26.08 -1.14 -5.23
N PRO A 101 -26.33 -1.96 -4.20
CA PRO A 101 -27.05 -1.53 -3.01
C PRO A 101 -26.27 -0.46 -2.22
N LEU A 102 -27.01 0.30 -1.41
CA LEU A 102 -26.40 1.22 -0.43
C LEU A 102 -25.63 0.41 0.62
N SER A 103 -24.43 0.89 0.96
CA SER A 103 -23.64 0.30 2.03
C SER A 103 -24.23 0.63 3.41
N ILE A 104 -23.84 -0.12 4.43
CA ILE A 104 -24.26 0.06 5.81
C ILE A 104 -23.08 0.65 6.60
N GLY A 105 -23.34 1.64 7.43
CA GLY A 105 -22.32 2.17 8.35
C GLY A 105 -21.35 3.19 7.74
N TYR A 106 -21.57 3.60 6.49
CA TYR A 106 -20.94 4.78 5.90
C TYR A 106 -21.80 6.04 6.09
N GLY A 107 -21.15 7.20 6.05
CA GLY A 107 -21.78 8.49 6.37
C GLY A 107 -20.74 9.59 6.44
N LYS A 108 -21.17 10.85 6.53
CA LYS A 108 -20.26 11.96 6.77
C LYS A 108 -19.54 11.76 8.11
N ALA A 109 -18.21 11.70 8.08
CA ALA A 109 -17.40 11.57 9.26
C ALA A 109 -17.26 12.92 10.00
N ASN A 110 -17.09 12.85 11.32
CA ASN A 110 -16.84 14.01 12.16
C ASN A 110 -15.35 14.39 12.09
N LEU A 111 -14.99 15.09 11.00
CA LEU A 111 -13.62 15.49 10.70
C LEU A 111 -13.36 16.96 11.00
N SER A 112 -12.14 17.26 11.44
CA SER A 112 -11.65 18.63 11.48
C SER A 112 -11.54 19.22 10.07
N PRO A 113 -11.57 20.56 9.92
CA PRO A 113 -11.47 21.20 8.60
C PRO A 113 -10.21 20.80 7.82
N ASP A 114 -9.07 20.68 8.50
CA ASP A 114 -7.79 20.35 7.85
C ASP A 114 -7.77 18.89 7.35
N VAL A 115 -8.32 17.95 8.12
CA VAL A 115 -8.45 16.55 7.66
C VAL A 115 -9.48 16.42 6.56
N THR A 116 -10.59 17.15 6.65
CA THR A 116 -11.59 17.20 5.57
C THR A 116 -10.96 17.70 4.28
N ALA A 117 -10.15 18.76 4.34
CA ALA A 117 -9.48 19.31 3.16
C ALA A 117 -8.47 18.32 2.56
N ALA A 118 -7.71 17.61 3.39
CA ALA A 118 -6.76 16.60 2.91
C ALA A 118 -7.46 15.39 2.27
N LEU A 119 -8.52 14.87 2.89
CA LEU A 119 -9.23 13.69 2.41
C LEU A 119 -10.22 13.98 1.27
N ALA A 120 -10.50 15.25 0.98
CA ALA A 120 -11.34 15.61 -0.16
C ALA A 120 -10.72 15.21 -1.50
N GLU A 121 -9.39 15.31 -1.64
CA GLU A 121 -8.68 14.87 -2.84
C GLU A 121 -8.71 13.34 -2.96
N VAL A 122 -8.49 12.62 -1.86
CA VAL A 122 -8.60 11.16 -1.79
C VAL A 122 -9.99 10.73 -2.29
N ALA A 123 -11.05 11.25 -1.66
CA ALA A 123 -12.43 10.93 -2.03
C ALA A 123 -12.82 11.21 -3.49
N VAL A 124 -12.32 12.28 -4.10
CA VAL A 124 -12.58 12.57 -5.53
C VAL A 124 -11.74 11.67 -6.43
N SER A 125 -10.51 11.33 -6.01
CA SER A 125 -9.62 10.45 -6.75
C SER A 125 -10.13 9.01 -6.75
N GLU A 126 -10.69 8.53 -5.65
CA GLU A 126 -11.32 7.21 -5.58
C GLU A 126 -12.55 7.06 -6.50
N GLN A 127 -13.32 8.13 -6.71
CA GLN A 127 -14.34 8.14 -7.77
C GLN A 127 -13.73 8.01 -9.17
N GLY A 128 -12.55 8.60 -9.38
CA GLY A 128 -11.74 8.45 -10.58
C GLY A 128 -11.19 7.03 -10.75
N HIS A 129 -10.75 6.38 -9.67
CA HIS A 129 -10.29 5.00 -9.67
C HIS A 129 -11.44 4.05 -10.04
N ALA A 130 -12.61 4.22 -9.43
CA ALA A 130 -13.81 3.51 -9.81
C ALA A 130 -14.18 3.76 -11.29
N LEU A 131 -14.12 5.00 -11.77
CA LEU A 131 -14.36 5.30 -13.18
C LEU A 131 -13.36 4.59 -14.11
N PHE A 132 -12.09 4.53 -13.74
CA PHE A 132 -11.08 3.78 -14.49
C PHE A 132 -11.45 2.30 -14.57
N THR A 133 -11.84 1.65 -13.47
CA THR A 133 -12.24 0.23 -13.51
C THR A 133 -13.46 0.00 -14.41
N ARG A 134 -14.42 0.94 -14.44
CA ARG A 134 -15.53 0.91 -15.41
C ARG A 134 -15.04 0.97 -16.85
N HIS A 135 -14.14 1.90 -17.17
CA HIS A 135 -13.56 2.02 -18.51
C HIS A 135 -12.68 0.82 -18.89
N ALA A 136 -12.04 0.17 -17.92
CA ALA A 136 -11.27 -1.05 -18.10
C ALA A 136 -12.14 -2.30 -18.33
N GLY A 137 -13.48 -2.17 -18.24
CA GLY A 137 -14.44 -3.24 -18.52
C GLY A 137 -15.06 -3.87 -17.27
N GLY A 138 -14.98 -3.21 -16.11
CA GLY A 138 -15.60 -3.66 -14.86
C GLY A 138 -17.13 -3.63 -14.95
N VAL A 139 -17.76 -4.81 -14.90
CA VAL A 139 -19.21 -4.98 -15.11
C VAL A 139 -20.00 -5.24 -13.83
N LEU A 140 -19.33 -5.57 -12.72
CA LEU A 140 -20.00 -5.88 -11.47
C LEU A 140 -20.56 -4.61 -10.80
N PRO A 141 -21.84 -4.58 -10.40
CA PRO A 141 -22.35 -3.52 -9.53
C PRO A 141 -21.56 -3.45 -8.23
N CYS A 142 -21.44 -2.27 -7.63
CA CYS A 142 -20.77 -2.16 -6.34
C CYS A 142 -21.44 -3.10 -5.31
N PRO A 143 -20.66 -3.87 -4.53
CA PRO A 143 -21.22 -4.82 -3.58
C PRO A 143 -21.88 -4.12 -2.39
N LEU A 144 -22.75 -4.85 -1.68
CA LEU A 144 -23.18 -4.45 -0.35
C LEU A 144 -22.00 -4.55 0.60
N VAL A 145 -21.60 -3.43 1.20
CA VAL A 145 -20.58 -3.40 2.25
C VAL A 145 -21.22 -3.00 3.57
N ASN A 146 -20.88 -3.69 4.65
CA ASN A 146 -21.24 -3.29 6.00
C ASN A 146 -20.00 -2.83 6.77
N TYR A 147 -19.70 -1.54 6.72
CA TYR A 147 -18.53 -0.95 7.37
C TYR A 147 -18.61 -1.03 8.89
N THR A 148 -19.81 -0.85 9.47
CA THR A 148 -19.98 -0.97 10.92
C THR A 148 -19.63 -2.37 11.40
N ALA A 149 -20.19 -3.42 10.78
CA ALA A 149 -19.86 -4.79 11.16
C ALA A 149 -18.41 -5.14 10.83
N GLY A 150 -17.96 -4.83 9.61
CA GLY A 150 -16.61 -5.18 9.14
C GLY A 150 -15.50 -4.58 10.00
N PHE A 151 -15.56 -3.27 10.31
CA PHE A 151 -14.56 -2.68 11.19
C PHE A 151 -14.67 -3.20 12.63
N ASN A 152 -15.86 -3.48 13.14
CA ASN A 152 -15.97 -4.11 14.47
C ASN A 152 -15.41 -5.52 14.51
N ASP A 153 -15.55 -6.31 13.43
CA ASP A 153 -14.94 -7.63 13.31
C ASP A 153 -13.39 -7.55 13.28
N VAL A 154 -12.84 -6.60 12.51
CA VAL A 154 -11.39 -6.33 12.50
C VAL A 154 -10.93 -5.91 13.90
N TYR A 155 -11.63 -4.97 14.54
CA TYR A 155 -11.25 -4.49 15.86
C TYR A 155 -11.40 -5.59 16.93
N ALA A 156 -12.41 -6.46 16.84
CA ALA A 156 -12.53 -7.62 17.70
C ALA A 156 -11.33 -8.54 17.57
N ASN A 157 -10.88 -8.79 16.33
CA ASN A 157 -9.71 -9.61 16.03
C ASN A 157 -8.41 -9.04 16.63
N ILE A 158 -8.12 -7.75 16.42
CA ILE A 158 -6.87 -7.14 16.90
C ILE A 158 -6.77 -7.05 18.44
N TYR A 159 -7.91 -7.17 19.12
CA TYR A 159 -7.99 -7.26 20.58
C TYR A 159 -8.16 -8.70 21.09
N GLY A 160 -8.04 -9.70 20.22
CA GLY A 160 -8.03 -11.12 20.58
C GLY A 160 -9.39 -11.66 21.03
N LEU A 161 -10.49 -11.05 20.57
CA LEU A 161 -11.84 -11.52 20.84
C LEU A 161 -12.23 -12.66 19.89
N ALA A 162 -13.13 -13.54 20.34
CA ALA A 162 -13.63 -14.64 19.54
C ALA A 162 -14.57 -14.14 18.42
N PRO A 163 -14.72 -14.90 17.30
CA PRO A 163 -15.64 -14.52 16.23
C PRO A 163 -17.07 -14.25 16.73
N GLY A 164 -17.65 -13.13 16.31
CA GLY A 164 -18.99 -12.68 16.73
C GLY A 164 -19.03 -11.92 18.06
N GLN A 165 -17.89 -11.69 18.71
CA GLN A 165 -17.79 -10.77 19.84
C GLN A 165 -17.44 -9.36 19.36
N ASP A 166 -17.94 -8.36 20.09
CA ASP A 166 -17.73 -6.94 19.79
C ASP A 166 -16.81 -6.30 20.83
N ILE A 167 -15.99 -5.32 20.42
CA ILE A 167 -15.04 -4.66 21.32
C ILE A 167 -15.69 -3.88 22.47
N SER A 168 -17.00 -3.61 22.41
CA SER A 168 -17.78 -3.06 23.52
C SER A 168 -17.71 -3.91 24.79
N ILE A 169 -17.42 -5.21 24.68
CA ILE A 169 -17.18 -6.08 25.85
C ILE A 169 -15.93 -5.63 26.62
N LEU A 170 -14.92 -5.10 25.93
CA LEU A 170 -13.68 -4.61 26.53
C LEU A 170 -13.75 -3.13 26.89
N PHE A 171 -14.39 -2.31 26.04
CA PHE A 171 -14.28 -0.85 26.08
C PHE A 171 -15.62 -0.12 26.30
N GLY A 172 -16.73 -0.85 26.46
CA GLY A 172 -18.05 -0.29 26.77
C GLY A 172 -18.80 0.33 25.58
N ALA A 173 -18.19 0.39 24.40
CA ALA A 173 -18.80 0.84 23.15
C ALA A 173 -18.15 0.13 21.94
N PRO A 174 -18.87 -0.02 20.81
CA PRO A 174 -18.30 -0.55 19.57
C PRO A 174 -17.36 0.48 18.93
N PHE A 175 -16.50 0.02 18.01
CA PHE A 175 -15.72 0.92 17.16
C PHE A 175 -16.66 1.62 16.16
N ASN A 176 -16.49 2.93 16.01
CA ASN A 176 -17.19 3.71 15.01
C ASN A 176 -16.15 4.45 14.15
N PRO A 177 -15.99 4.09 12.87
CA PRO A 177 -14.98 4.71 12.03
C PRO A 177 -15.27 6.19 11.76
N LEU A 178 -16.52 6.65 11.86
CA LEU A 178 -16.94 8.01 11.53
C LEU A 178 -16.83 9.00 12.71
N TYR A 179 -16.32 8.57 13.87
CA TYR A 179 -16.42 9.29 15.14
C TYR A 179 -15.49 10.50 15.27
N SER A 180 -14.24 10.40 14.81
CA SER A 180 -13.24 11.47 14.87
C SER A 180 -12.23 11.36 13.72
N ASP A 181 -11.33 12.35 13.62
CA ASP A 181 -10.17 12.30 12.72
C ASP A 181 -9.41 10.97 12.85
N GLU A 182 -9.11 10.55 14.08
CA GLU A 182 -8.30 9.35 14.35
C GLU A 182 -8.99 8.08 13.89
N THR A 183 -10.27 7.89 14.25
CA THR A 183 -11.00 6.67 13.89
C THR A 183 -11.18 6.59 12.38
N PHE A 184 -11.44 7.73 11.73
CA PHE A 184 -11.66 7.75 10.30
C PHE A 184 -10.36 7.54 9.54
N LEU A 185 -9.28 8.26 9.86
CA LEU A 185 -7.98 8.09 9.21
C LEU A 185 -7.42 6.67 9.37
N LEU A 186 -7.61 6.03 10.54
CA LEU A 186 -7.21 4.63 10.74
C LEU A 186 -8.01 3.66 9.86
N SER A 187 -9.27 3.98 9.60
CA SER A 187 -10.13 3.19 8.71
C SER A 187 -9.80 3.41 7.23
N VAL A 188 -9.54 4.65 6.81
CA VAL A 188 -9.14 4.98 5.43
C VAL A 188 -7.81 4.33 5.13
N VAL A 189 -6.76 4.57 5.93
CA VAL A 189 -5.43 4.00 5.67
C VAL A 189 -5.40 2.48 5.71
N PHE A 190 -6.30 1.86 6.49
CA PHE A 190 -6.42 0.40 6.50
C PHE A 190 -6.84 -0.13 5.12
N LEU A 191 -7.77 0.55 4.47
CA LEU A 191 -8.26 0.24 3.12
C LEU A 191 -7.24 0.69 2.06
N GLU A 192 -6.82 1.95 2.08
CA GLU A 192 -5.91 2.56 1.11
C GLU A 192 -4.61 1.77 0.90
N GLU A 193 -4.05 1.19 1.96
CA GLU A 193 -2.83 0.38 1.85
C GLU A 193 -3.04 -0.98 1.16
N LEU A 194 -4.28 -1.48 1.14
CA LEU A 194 -4.67 -2.62 0.32
C LEU A 194 -4.68 -2.22 -1.16
N GLY A 195 -5.21 -1.03 -1.49
CA GLY A 195 -5.07 -0.42 -2.81
C GLY A 195 -3.60 -0.25 -3.21
N ALA A 196 -2.78 0.41 -2.40
CA ALA A 196 -1.38 0.69 -2.70
C ALA A 196 -0.55 -0.58 -3.00
N THR A 197 -0.59 -1.55 -2.09
CA THR A 197 0.22 -2.78 -2.17
C THR A 197 -0.42 -3.83 -3.09
N GLY A 198 -1.76 -3.90 -3.13
CA GLY A 198 -2.54 -4.80 -3.98
C GLY A 198 -2.47 -4.39 -5.45
N ASN A 199 -2.69 -3.12 -5.77
CA ASN A 199 -2.63 -2.63 -7.15
C ASN A 199 -1.23 -2.83 -7.73
N LYS A 200 -0.17 -2.58 -6.95
CA LYS A 200 1.20 -2.90 -7.36
C LYS A 200 1.34 -4.39 -7.70
N GLY A 201 0.84 -5.29 -6.85
CA GLY A 201 0.87 -6.74 -7.12
C GLY A 201 0.10 -7.13 -8.40
N LEU A 202 -1.06 -6.53 -8.62
CA LEU A 202 -1.92 -6.78 -9.79
C LEU A 202 -1.28 -6.38 -11.12
N THR A 203 -0.41 -5.36 -11.16
CA THR A 203 0.26 -4.93 -12.40
C THR A 203 0.96 -6.09 -13.11
N SER A 204 1.55 -7.01 -12.36
CA SER A 204 2.27 -8.17 -12.89
C SER A 204 1.35 -9.29 -13.42
N LEU A 205 0.09 -9.31 -12.98
CA LEU A 205 -0.91 -10.31 -13.39
C LEU A 205 -1.59 -9.94 -14.71
N LEU A 206 -1.63 -8.66 -15.07
CA LEU A 206 -2.30 -8.17 -16.27
C LEU A 206 -1.52 -8.50 -17.55
N SER A 207 -2.25 -8.89 -18.58
CA SER A 207 -1.71 -9.18 -19.91
C SER A 207 -1.86 -8.01 -20.89
N ASN A 208 -2.90 -7.20 -20.74
CA ASN A 208 -3.12 -5.97 -21.50
C ASN A 208 -2.25 -4.83 -20.93
N PRO A 209 -1.28 -4.31 -21.70
CA PRO A 209 -0.36 -3.28 -21.21
C PRO A 209 -1.07 -1.96 -20.88
N VAL A 210 -2.21 -1.66 -21.50
CA VAL A 210 -2.99 -0.44 -21.22
C VAL A 210 -3.65 -0.52 -19.84
N ILE A 211 -4.20 -1.70 -19.51
CA ILE A 211 -4.81 -1.92 -18.18
C ILE A 211 -3.70 -1.99 -17.13
N ALA A 212 -2.58 -2.65 -17.43
CA ALA A 212 -1.42 -2.72 -16.54
C ALA A 212 -0.86 -1.33 -16.19
N ASP A 213 -0.74 -0.43 -17.18
CA ASP A 213 -0.31 0.96 -16.99
C ASP A 213 -1.30 1.73 -16.09
N GLY A 214 -2.60 1.61 -16.35
CA GLY A 214 -3.62 2.23 -15.50
C GLY A 214 -3.60 1.72 -14.05
N VAL A 215 -3.44 0.42 -13.83
CA VAL A 215 -3.33 -0.19 -12.50
C VAL A 215 -2.03 0.22 -11.79
N ALA A 216 -0.92 0.42 -12.53
CA ALA A 216 0.28 1.02 -11.96
C ALA A 216 0.05 2.48 -11.52
N GLY A 217 -0.77 3.23 -12.26
CA GLY A 217 -1.26 4.56 -11.87
C GLY A 217 -2.09 4.54 -10.58
N LEU A 218 -3.00 3.57 -10.44
CA LEU A 218 -3.76 3.36 -9.19
C LEU A 218 -2.82 3.06 -8.02
N ALA A 219 -1.85 2.16 -8.20
CA ALA A 219 -0.88 1.84 -7.16
C ALA A 219 -0.06 3.07 -6.72
N THR A 220 0.29 3.94 -7.67
CA THR A 220 1.08 5.16 -7.41
C THR A 220 0.30 6.18 -6.60
N THR A 221 -0.95 6.45 -6.99
CA THR A 221 -1.82 7.41 -6.31
C THR A 221 -2.21 6.90 -4.92
N ALA A 222 -2.60 5.62 -4.80
CA ALA A 222 -2.94 5.04 -3.52
C ALA A 222 -1.77 5.03 -2.53
N THR A 223 -0.56 4.75 -3.02
CA THR A 223 0.66 4.85 -2.21
C THR A 223 0.89 6.29 -1.70
N ALA A 224 0.58 7.30 -2.51
CA ALA A 224 0.72 8.70 -2.12
C ALA A 224 -0.33 9.13 -1.08
N PHE A 225 -1.59 8.68 -1.23
CA PHE A 225 -2.65 8.96 -0.26
C PHE A 225 -2.39 8.27 1.08
N ALA A 226 -2.01 6.99 1.07
CA ALA A 226 -1.59 6.28 2.28
C ALA A 226 -0.44 7.01 3.02
N ALA A 227 0.50 7.62 2.29
CA ALA A 227 1.57 8.41 2.89
C ALA A 227 1.06 9.71 3.54
N VAL A 228 0.09 10.40 2.92
CA VAL A 228 -0.56 11.57 3.51
C VAL A 228 -1.31 11.19 4.78
N GLU A 229 -2.04 10.08 4.77
CA GLU A 229 -2.79 9.57 5.93
C GLU A 229 -1.87 9.13 7.07
N ARG A 230 -0.80 8.39 6.75
CA ARG A 230 0.27 8.06 7.71
C ARG A 230 0.85 9.34 8.31
N TYR A 231 1.08 10.39 7.53
CA TYR A 231 1.54 11.66 8.07
C TYR A 231 0.52 12.32 9.02
N LEU A 232 -0.75 12.36 8.65
CA LEU A 232 -1.82 12.91 9.50
C LEU A 232 -1.99 12.11 10.80
N LEU A 233 -1.88 10.79 10.73
CA LEU A 233 -1.90 9.89 11.88
C LEU A 233 -0.64 10.04 12.74
N PHE A 234 0.52 10.28 12.15
CA PHE A 234 1.75 10.53 12.89
C PHE A 234 1.67 11.82 13.71
N GLN A 235 1.04 12.88 13.18
CA GLN A 235 0.78 14.09 13.95
C GLN A 235 -0.14 13.82 15.16
N ARG A 236 -1.00 12.80 15.05
CA ARG A 236 -1.97 12.36 16.07
C ARG A 236 -1.51 11.12 16.86
N ARG A 237 -0.26 10.67 16.70
CA ARG A 237 0.20 9.35 17.17
C ARG A 237 0.01 9.06 18.65
N ASN A 238 -0.08 10.11 19.47
CA ASN A 238 -0.27 10.04 20.93
C ASN A 238 -1.72 10.26 21.37
N ASN A 239 -2.63 10.59 20.45
CA ASN A 239 -4.05 10.74 20.74
C ASN A 239 -4.65 9.35 21.01
N ILE A 240 -5.60 9.28 21.94
CA ILE A 240 -6.32 8.04 22.26
C ILE A 240 -7.42 7.82 21.21
N VAL A 241 -7.51 6.59 20.71
CA VAL A 241 -8.52 6.19 19.72
C VAL A 241 -9.76 5.68 20.46
N TYR A 242 -10.86 6.42 20.42
CA TYR A 242 -12.13 5.97 21.01
C TYR A 242 -12.68 4.72 20.28
N PRO A 243 -13.24 3.71 20.96
CA PRO A 243 -13.47 3.61 22.41
C PRO A 243 -12.29 3.02 23.21
N THR A 244 -11.19 2.69 22.55
CA THR A 244 -10.02 2.04 23.15
C THR A 244 -9.31 2.97 24.15
N ASN A 245 -8.42 2.39 24.96
CA ASN A 245 -7.50 3.13 25.82
C ASN A 245 -6.08 3.20 25.23
N GLU A 246 -5.95 3.04 23.92
CA GLU A 246 -4.68 2.99 23.21
C GLU A 246 -4.48 4.20 22.30
N THR A 247 -3.21 4.55 22.07
CA THR A 247 -2.87 5.65 21.18
C THR A 247 -3.03 5.24 19.71
N VAL A 248 -3.15 6.23 18.82
CA VAL A 248 -3.14 6.02 17.36
C VAL A 248 -1.96 5.14 16.92
N ALA A 249 -0.75 5.36 17.43
CA ALA A 249 0.40 4.52 17.08
C ALA A 249 0.23 3.05 17.50
N GLN A 250 -0.38 2.81 18.65
CA GLN A 250 -0.62 1.45 19.16
C GLN A 250 -1.71 0.74 18.36
N VAL A 251 -2.82 1.43 18.06
CA VAL A 251 -3.89 0.87 17.24
C VAL A 251 -3.41 0.62 15.80
N PHE A 252 -2.62 1.52 15.22
CA PHE A 252 -2.02 1.28 13.90
C PHE A 252 -1.12 0.03 13.93
N ALA A 253 -0.25 -0.11 14.93
CA ALA A 253 0.61 -1.30 15.03
C ALA A 253 -0.19 -2.60 15.13
N ARG A 254 -1.36 -2.57 15.78
CA ARG A 254 -2.30 -3.70 15.82
C ARG A 254 -2.90 -4.01 14.45
N LEU A 255 -3.32 -3.00 13.71
CA LEU A 255 -3.83 -3.15 12.33
C LEU A 255 -2.74 -3.71 11.40
N SER A 256 -1.49 -3.27 11.55
CA SER A 256 -0.36 -3.85 10.82
C SER A 256 -0.16 -5.33 11.13
N ALA A 257 -0.15 -5.73 12.42
CA ALA A 257 -0.06 -7.14 12.81
C ALA A 257 -1.24 -7.97 12.26
N TYR A 258 -2.43 -7.37 12.17
CA TYR A 258 -3.58 -8.02 11.57
C TYR A 258 -3.37 -8.29 10.08
N ARG A 259 -2.85 -7.31 9.33
CA ARG A 259 -2.58 -7.51 7.90
C ARG A 259 -1.49 -8.56 7.68
N ASP A 260 -0.39 -8.51 8.45
CA ASP A 260 0.65 -9.55 8.49
C ASP A 260 0.06 -10.95 8.76
N LEU A 261 -0.90 -11.05 9.69
CA LEU A 261 -1.50 -12.34 10.03
C LEU A 261 -2.28 -12.97 8.86
N TYR A 262 -2.87 -12.13 8.01
CA TYR A 262 -3.80 -12.56 6.96
C TYR A 262 -3.22 -12.53 5.54
N ASP A 263 -2.09 -11.85 5.29
CA ASP A 263 -1.40 -11.90 3.99
C ASP A 263 -0.36 -13.03 3.86
N GLY A 264 -0.22 -13.89 4.88
CA GLY A 264 0.39 -15.21 4.73
C GLY A 264 1.70 -15.36 5.52
N PRO A 265 2.71 -16.09 5.00
CA PRO A 265 3.91 -16.42 5.77
C PRO A 265 4.95 -15.29 5.81
N GLN A 266 4.77 -14.26 4.98
CA GLN A 266 5.63 -13.08 4.98
C GLN A 266 5.33 -12.19 6.18
N VAL A 267 6.28 -11.31 6.50
CA VAL A 267 6.19 -10.42 7.65
C VAL A 267 6.71 -9.06 7.22
N ASP A 268 5.88 -8.35 6.46
CA ASP A 268 6.24 -7.17 5.67
C ASP A 268 5.37 -5.94 5.97
N ASP A 269 4.24 -6.09 6.68
CA ASP A 269 3.43 -4.97 7.14
C ASP A 269 4.16 -4.20 8.25
N GLN A 270 3.82 -2.91 8.33
CA GLN A 270 4.66 -1.94 8.97
C GLN A 270 3.81 -0.92 9.71
N GLY A 271 4.09 -0.78 11.00
CA GLY A 271 3.45 0.23 11.82
C GLY A 271 3.78 1.65 11.38
N LEU A 272 3.07 2.61 11.99
CA LEU A 272 3.21 4.04 11.77
C LEU A 272 4.61 4.60 12.09
N LEU A 273 5.32 3.94 13.01
CA LEU A 273 6.65 4.36 13.44
C LEU A 273 7.73 3.52 12.74
N ASN A 274 8.70 4.21 12.17
CA ASN A 274 9.80 3.60 11.45
C ASN A 274 10.91 3.14 12.39
N THR A 275 10.60 2.13 13.20
CA THR A 275 11.49 1.57 14.23
C THR A 275 11.72 0.07 14.06
N ASP A 276 11.15 -0.54 13.02
CA ASP A 276 11.20 -1.99 12.81
C ASP A 276 12.37 -2.38 11.89
N PRO A 277 13.42 -3.06 12.40
CA PRO A 277 14.61 -3.40 11.63
C PRO A 277 14.37 -4.46 10.53
N ARG A 278 13.17 -5.04 10.44
CA ARG A 278 12.78 -5.93 9.32
C ARG A 278 12.59 -5.17 8.00
N ASN A 279 12.31 -3.86 8.08
CA ASN A 279 12.03 -2.99 6.93
C ASN A 279 13.09 -1.87 6.81
N ILE A 280 12.93 -0.95 5.86
CA ILE A 280 13.79 0.25 5.77
C ILE A 280 13.60 1.16 6.99
N ALA A 281 14.35 0.90 8.06
CA ALA A 281 14.26 1.63 9.32
C ALA A 281 15.27 2.74 9.47
N ILE A 282 14.83 3.86 10.06
CA ILE A 282 15.74 4.92 10.48
C ILE A 282 16.29 4.58 11.86
N VAL A 283 17.60 4.28 11.89
CA VAL A 283 18.34 4.11 13.13
C VAL A 283 18.82 5.50 13.60
N SER A 284 18.23 6.03 14.68
CA SER A 284 18.73 7.28 15.27
C SER A 284 20.04 7.04 15.99
N SER A 285 21.06 7.85 15.68
CA SER A 285 22.22 8.03 16.56
C SER A 285 21.98 9.06 17.67
N ASN A 286 20.87 9.83 17.58
CA ASN A 286 20.47 10.82 18.56
C ASN A 286 19.48 10.20 19.56
N PRO A 287 19.86 9.99 20.84
CA PRO A 287 18.98 9.38 21.84
C PRO A 287 17.72 10.22 22.13
N ASN A 288 17.66 11.49 21.69
CA ASN A 288 16.50 12.36 21.85
C ASN A 288 15.49 12.23 20.69
N VAL A 289 15.82 11.53 19.61
CA VAL A 289 14.89 11.23 18.51
C VAL A 289 14.57 9.73 18.59
N THR A 290 13.44 9.41 19.19
CA THR A 290 13.02 8.03 19.48
C THR A 290 11.90 7.53 18.57
N GLN A 291 11.35 8.40 17.72
CA GLN A 291 10.22 8.09 16.85
C GLN A 291 10.43 8.74 15.48
N TYR A 292 10.60 7.89 14.46
CA TYR A 292 10.53 8.31 13.08
C TYR A 292 9.21 7.90 12.48
N ILE A 293 8.71 8.68 11.53
CA ILE A 293 7.53 8.31 10.78
C ILE A 293 7.88 7.24 9.74
N ASN A 294 6.99 6.25 9.59
CA ASN A 294 6.99 5.35 8.45
C ASN A 294 5.93 5.82 7.43
N ASN A 295 6.36 6.45 6.35
CA ASN A 295 5.46 7.03 5.35
C ASN A 295 4.97 6.04 4.31
N PHE A 296 5.75 5.02 4.00
CA PHE A 296 5.47 4.13 2.86
C PHE A 296 5.67 2.68 3.28
N PRO A 297 4.76 1.76 2.91
CA PRO A 297 4.91 0.34 3.16
C PRO A 297 5.92 -0.27 2.17
N THR A 298 7.22 -0.04 2.40
CA THR A 298 8.29 -0.44 1.47
C THR A 298 9.09 -1.64 1.96
N ASP A 299 9.49 -2.49 1.03
CA ASP A 299 10.51 -3.51 1.27
C ASP A 299 11.87 -2.89 1.67
N VAL A 300 12.83 -3.74 1.97
CA VAL A 300 14.22 -3.35 2.29
C VAL A 300 14.94 -2.57 1.19
N GLN A 301 14.41 -2.56 -0.03
CA GLN A 301 14.93 -1.81 -1.18
C GLN A 301 14.27 -0.42 -1.30
N GLY A 302 13.33 -0.08 -0.41
CA GLY A 302 12.61 1.19 -0.45
C GLY A 302 11.51 1.21 -1.51
N LEU A 303 11.07 0.05 -1.99
CA LEU A 303 9.99 -0.07 -2.97
C LEU A 303 8.73 -0.59 -2.28
N SER A 304 7.56 -0.02 -2.57
CA SER A 304 6.31 -0.50 -1.97
C SER A 304 6.21 -2.02 -2.15
N PHE A 305 5.90 -2.80 -1.12
CA PHE A 305 5.78 -4.26 -1.30
C PHE A 305 4.49 -4.62 -2.04
N SER A 306 4.40 -5.84 -2.57
CA SER A 306 3.28 -6.29 -3.40
C SER A 306 2.40 -7.30 -2.66
N ARG A 307 1.08 -7.10 -2.64
CA ARG A 307 0.11 -8.11 -2.19
C ARG A 307 -0.57 -8.78 -3.38
N THR A 308 -0.88 -10.07 -3.22
CA THR A 308 -1.69 -10.80 -4.20
C THR A 308 -3.18 -10.64 -3.91
N PRO A 309 -4.09 -10.88 -4.89
CA PRO A 309 -5.53 -10.84 -4.63
C PRO A 309 -5.98 -11.73 -3.46
N ALA A 310 -5.38 -12.93 -3.34
CA ALA A 310 -5.70 -13.84 -2.25
C ALA A 310 -5.34 -13.26 -0.87
N MET A 311 -4.22 -12.53 -0.78
CA MET A 311 -3.81 -11.85 0.46
C MET A 311 -4.79 -10.76 0.85
N ILE A 312 -5.17 -9.90 -0.11
CA ILE A 312 -6.17 -8.84 0.12
C ILE A 312 -7.52 -9.43 0.57
N ILE A 313 -7.97 -10.49 -0.10
CA ILE A 313 -9.21 -11.19 0.26
C ILE A 313 -9.13 -11.75 1.68
N ASN A 314 -8.03 -12.38 2.07
CA ASN A 314 -7.87 -12.91 3.42
C ASN A 314 -7.93 -11.81 4.46
N ILE A 315 -7.29 -10.66 4.22
CA ILE A 315 -7.34 -9.49 5.10
C ILE A 315 -8.79 -9.00 5.24
N LEU A 316 -9.52 -8.84 4.14
CA LEU A 316 -10.90 -8.34 4.14
C LEU A 316 -11.92 -9.32 4.73
N THR A 317 -11.62 -10.62 4.71
CA THR A 317 -12.56 -11.67 5.14
C THR A 317 -12.16 -12.32 6.46
N LEU A 318 -11.12 -11.83 7.15
CA LEU A 318 -10.56 -12.46 8.37
C LEU A 318 -10.17 -13.93 8.10
N GLY A 319 -9.65 -14.20 6.90
CA GLY A 319 -9.28 -15.54 6.43
C GLY A 319 -10.47 -16.46 6.13
N ASN A 320 -11.68 -15.92 6.02
CA ASN A 320 -12.89 -16.68 5.73
C ASN A 320 -13.11 -16.85 4.21
N PRO A 321 -12.88 -18.04 3.64
CA PRO A 321 -13.07 -18.28 2.21
C PRO A 321 -14.54 -18.23 1.77
N GLN A 322 -15.53 -18.17 2.67
CA GLN A 322 -16.94 -17.95 2.32
C GLN A 322 -17.30 -16.47 2.12
N GLY A 323 -16.43 -15.53 2.53
CA GLY A 323 -16.58 -14.09 2.27
C GLY A 323 -16.37 -13.68 0.80
N LEU A 324 -16.14 -14.66 -0.08
CA LEU A 324 -15.81 -14.52 -1.50
C LEU A 324 -17.00 -14.19 -2.43
N GLN A 325 -18.22 -14.52 -2.02
CA GLN A 325 -19.42 -14.38 -2.88
C GLN A 325 -19.67 -12.94 -3.38
N PRO A 326 -19.43 -11.87 -2.60
CA PRO A 326 -19.58 -10.50 -3.08
C PRO A 326 -18.46 -10.04 -4.04
N TYR A 327 -17.31 -10.73 -4.05
CA TYR A 327 -16.12 -10.32 -4.81
C TYR A 327 -15.91 -11.08 -6.13
N GLY A 328 -16.79 -12.04 -6.45
CA GLY A 328 -16.77 -12.77 -7.73
C GLY A 328 -15.62 -13.77 -7.90
N VAL A 329 -14.82 -14.05 -6.86
CA VAL A 329 -13.67 -14.95 -6.94
C VAL A 329 -14.05 -16.31 -6.35
N SER A 330 -13.97 -17.40 -7.12
CA SER A 330 -14.09 -18.75 -6.56
C SER A 330 -12.77 -19.17 -5.89
N ALA A 331 -12.83 -19.76 -4.69
CA ALA A 331 -11.66 -20.33 -4.03
C ALA A 331 -11.02 -21.42 -4.91
N GLN A 332 -9.85 -21.15 -5.47
CA GLN A 332 -9.00 -22.19 -6.07
C GLN A 332 -7.66 -22.23 -5.36
N THR A 333 -7.49 -23.25 -4.52
CA THR A 333 -6.19 -23.73 -4.06
C THR A 333 -5.55 -24.53 -5.17
N VAL A 334 -4.48 -24.03 -5.81
CA VAL A 334 -3.66 -24.86 -6.71
C VAL A 334 -2.18 -24.50 -6.60
N GLU A 335 -1.39 -25.50 -6.22
CA GLU A 335 0.07 -25.54 -6.39
C GLU A 335 0.41 -25.65 -7.88
N ALA A 336 1.23 -24.75 -8.44
CA ALA A 336 1.71 -24.85 -9.82
C ALA A 336 3.19 -24.48 -9.94
N THR A 337 3.90 -25.23 -10.79
CA THR A 337 5.34 -25.21 -10.98
C THR A 337 5.80 -24.16 -12.01
N PRO A 338 7.02 -23.59 -11.88
CA PRO A 338 7.41 -22.38 -12.60
C PRO A 338 8.03 -22.72 -13.95
N ALA A 339 7.35 -22.35 -15.04
CA ALA A 339 7.99 -22.24 -16.35
C ALA A 339 7.29 -21.16 -17.19
N GLN A 340 7.64 -19.89 -16.96
CA GLN A 340 7.69 -18.78 -17.93
C GLN A 340 7.75 -17.42 -17.20
N ALA A 341 8.82 -17.17 -16.46
CA ALA A 341 9.20 -15.81 -16.10
C ALA A 341 10.45 -15.46 -16.89
N GLY A 342 10.42 -14.36 -17.64
CA GLY A 342 11.63 -13.80 -18.23
C GLY A 342 12.69 -13.54 -17.17
N THR A 343 13.95 -13.70 -17.51
CA THR A 343 15.06 -13.30 -16.64
C THR A 343 15.11 -11.77 -16.55
N LEU A 344 15.07 -11.20 -15.35
CA LEU A 344 15.59 -9.85 -15.14
C LEU A 344 17.04 -9.86 -15.65
N GLN A 345 17.33 -9.00 -16.63
CA GLN A 345 18.71 -8.87 -17.09
C GLN A 345 19.56 -8.31 -15.95
N GLY A 346 20.81 -8.76 -15.85
CA GLY A 346 21.78 -8.18 -14.92
C GLY A 346 21.98 -6.68 -15.17
N PRO A 347 22.80 -6.00 -14.34
CA PRO A 347 23.07 -4.58 -14.50
C PRO A 347 23.45 -4.25 -15.95
N ILE A 348 22.90 -3.15 -16.49
CA ILE A 348 23.12 -2.70 -17.87
C ILE A 348 24.63 -2.57 -18.11
N THR A 349 25.20 -3.42 -18.96
CA THR A 349 26.64 -3.46 -19.25
C THR A 349 27.04 -2.71 -20.54
N ALA A 350 26.07 -2.10 -21.25
CA ALA A 350 26.31 -1.42 -22.51
C ALA A 350 26.52 0.09 -22.33
N ALA A 351 27.54 0.62 -23.01
CA ALA A 351 27.83 2.05 -23.07
C ALA A 351 26.75 2.79 -23.90
N GLY A 352 25.80 3.42 -23.19
CA GLY A 352 24.92 4.44 -23.76
C GLY A 352 25.69 5.74 -24.06
N PRO A 353 25.07 6.74 -24.69
CA PRO A 353 25.72 8.03 -24.94
C PRO A 353 26.13 8.71 -23.62
N PHE A 354 27.44 8.96 -23.46
CA PHE A 354 28.11 9.45 -22.24
C PHE A 354 27.86 10.94 -21.88
N VAL A 355 26.98 11.63 -22.62
CA VAL A 355 26.69 13.05 -22.36
C VAL A 355 25.26 13.36 -22.80
N VAL A 356 24.39 13.63 -21.83
CA VAL A 356 23.10 14.30 -22.07
C VAL A 356 23.27 15.76 -21.64
N PRO A 357 23.18 16.74 -22.54
CA PRO A 357 23.24 18.14 -22.15
C PRO A 357 21.93 18.52 -21.44
N GLY A 358 21.95 18.69 -20.11
CA GLY A 358 20.82 19.27 -19.39
C GLY A 358 20.72 18.97 -17.90
N GLU A 359 20.65 20.07 -17.13
CA GLU A 359 19.87 20.26 -15.89
C GLU A 359 20.38 19.61 -14.58
N LEU A 360 21.52 20.08 -14.08
CA LEU A 360 21.90 19.92 -12.67
C LEU A 360 22.39 21.22 -12.03
N ASP A 361 21.78 22.32 -12.41
CA ASP A 361 21.82 23.51 -11.57
C ASP A 361 20.48 23.60 -10.83
N LEU A 362 20.47 23.18 -9.55
CA LEU A 362 19.33 23.38 -8.63
C LEU A 362 18.94 24.86 -8.48
N THR A 363 19.65 25.80 -9.14
CA THR A 363 19.30 27.22 -9.22
C THR A 363 18.71 27.68 -10.56
N GLN A 364 18.61 26.84 -11.60
CA GLN A 364 18.12 27.28 -12.92
C GLN A 364 16.60 27.20 -13.14
N GLY A 365 15.81 26.90 -12.11
CA GLY A 365 14.35 26.88 -12.21
C GLY A 365 13.64 28.25 -12.18
N VAL A 366 14.32 29.38 -11.93
CA VAL A 366 13.61 30.64 -11.57
C VAL A 366 13.91 31.85 -12.46
N ALA A 367 14.95 31.86 -13.32
CA ALA A 367 15.36 33.11 -13.99
C ALA A 367 15.84 33.01 -15.45
N GLY A 368 15.45 31.97 -16.19
CA GLY A 368 15.74 31.88 -17.63
C GLY A 368 14.92 32.91 -18.45
N PRO A 369 15.49 33.60 -19.46
CA PRO A 369 14.76 34.52 -20.34
C PRO A 369 13.60 33.87 -21.11
N LEU A 370 13.61 32.54 -21.25
CA LEU A 370 12.54 31.73 -21.84
C LEU A 370 11.50 31.24 -20.82
N ALA A 371 11.81 31.29 -19.53
CA ALA A 371 10.88 30.92 -18.44
C ALA A 371 9.96 32.08 -18.04
N ASN A 372 10.21 33.29 -18.55
CA ASN A 372 9.50 34.50 -18.15
C ASN A 372 8.02 34.54 -18.58
N ALA A 373 7.65 33.78 -19.62
CA ALA A 373 6.27 33.65 -20.04
C ALA A 373 5.43 32.80 -19.07
N SER A 374 6.07 31.96 -18.25
CA SER A 374 5.38 30.97 -17.41
C SER A 374 5.01 31.47 -16.01
N TYR A 375 5.74 32.45 -15.44
CA TYR A 375 5.46 32.93 -14.08
C TYR A 375 4.23 33.85 -14.02
N LEU A 376 3.96 34.62 -15.08
CA LEU A 376 2.77 35.48 -15.18
C LEU A 376 1.47 34.67 -15.22
N SER A 377 1.52 33.42 -15.70
CA SER A 377 0.36 32.51 -15.75
C SER A 377 0.04 31.82 -14.41
N ARG A 378 0.94 31.89 -13.42
CA ARG A 378 0.84 31.18 -12.12
C ARG A 378 0.74 32.09 -10.90
N GLY A 379 0.50 33.38 -11.10
CA GLY A 379 0.18 34.32 -10.01
C GLY A 379 1.32 34.65 -9.04
N TYR A 380 2.57 34.32 -9.38
CA TYR A 380 3.73 34.59 -8.51
C TYR A 380 4.44 35.89 -8.92
N VAL A 381 4.55 36.86 -8.00
CA VAL A 381 5.27 38.13 -8.19
C VAL A 381 6.50 38.18 -7.27
N PRO A 382 7.73 37.91 -7.76
CA PRO A 382 8.92 38.02 -6.95
C PRO A 382 9.37 39.47 -6.75
N ALA A 383 9.97 39.77 -5.59
CA ALA A 383 10.55 41.07 -5.26
C ALA A 383 11.80 41.40 -6.13
N PRO A 384 12.05 42.67 -6.47
CA PRO A 384 13.12 43.03 -7.40
C PRO A 384 14.52 43.00 -6.75
N ASN A 385 15.49 42.45 -7.50
CA ASN A 385 16.95 42.55 -7.35
C ASN A 385 17.70 41.50 -6.50
N GLN A 386 17.82 40.28 -7.03
CA GLN A 386 18.97 39.41 -6.73
C GLN A 386 19.66 39.06 -8.06
N GLN A 387 20.91 39.49 -8.27
CA GLN A 387 21.69 39.05 -9.43
C GLN A 387 22.14 37.59 -9.23
N PRO A 388 21.98 36.69 -10.23
CA PRO A 388 22.37 35.29 -10.10
C PRO A 388 23.90 35.12 -10.01
N ARG A 389 24.36 34.26 -9.10
CA ARG A 389 25.73 33.72 -9.13
C ARG A 389 25.77 32.57 -10.13
N VAL A 390 26.50 32.76 -11.23
CA VAL A 390 26.72 31.71 -12.24
C VAL A 390 27.95 30.90 -11.83
N GLY A 391 27.75 29.70 -11.29
CA GLY A 391 28.81 28.71 -11.07
C GLY A 391 29.00 27.83 -12.32
N SER A 392 30.19 27.24 -12.48
CA SER A 392 30.50 26.29 -13.55
C SER A 392 29.56 25.07 -13.51
N SER A 393 28.88 24.78 -14.62
CA SER A 393 27.89 23.71 -14.77
C SER A 393 28.44 22.32 -14.42
N PRO A 394 27.84 21.58 -13.46
CA PRO A 394 28.15 20.16 -13.29
C PRO A 394 27.43 19.32 -14.36
N MET A 395 28.16 18.39 -15.00
CA MET A 395 27.59 17.34 -15.87
C MET A 395 27.30 16.08 -15.04
N VAL A 396 26.22 15.35 -15.33
CA VAL A 396 25.96 14.01 -14.79
C VAL A 396 25.55 13.06 -15.92
N ASP A 397 26.10 11.85 -15.84
CA ASP A 397 25.75 10.73 -16.71
C ASP A 397 24.37 10.18 -16.36
N VAL A 398 23.45 10.14 -17.33
CA VAL A 398 22.13 9.50 -17.21
C VAL A 398 21.99 8.47 -18.32
N GLY A 399 21.90 7.19 -17.98
CA GLY A 399 21.79 6.11 -18.96
C GLY A 399 20.38 6.01 -19.56
N THR A 400 20.27 5.89 -20.88
CA THR A 400 19.00 5.62 -21.57
C THR A 400 18.78 4.12 -21.76
N PRO A 401 17.55 3.58 -21.58
CA PRO A 401 17.25 2.19 -21.93
C PRO A 401 17.39 2.00 -23.45
N SER A 402 18.21 1.06 -23.93
CA SER A 402 18.25 0.72 -25.36
C SER A 402 18.13 -0.78 -25.60
N GLY A 403 17.23 -1.13 -26.51
CA GLY A 403 17.05 -2.48 -27.01
C GLY A 403 18.06 -2.78 -28.10
N THR A 404 18.81 -3.87 -27.95
CA THR A 404 18.97 -4.95 -28.94
C THR A 404 19.94 -6.01 -28.43
N THR A 405 19.59 -7.26 -28.73
CA THR A 405 20.32 -8.49 -28.41
C THR A 405 21.63 -8.62 -29.17
N ALA A 406 22.72 -8.96 -28.50
CA ALA A 406 23.88 -9.59 -29.12
C ALA A 406 24.36 -10.79 -28.27
N THR A 407 24.36 -11.96 -28.90
CA THR A 407 24.84 -13.25 -28.40
C THR A 407 26.33 -13.17 -28.02
N PRO A 408 26.77 -13.66 -26.85
CA PRO A 408 28.19 -13.63 -26.52
C PRO A 408 28.97 -14.69 -27.32
N THR A 409 29.93 -14.24 -28.13
CA THR A 409 31.01 -15.08 -28.65
C THR A 409 31.96 -15.44 -27.51
N ALA A 410 32.23 -16.74 -27.35
CA ALA A 410 33.20 -17.26 -26.40
C ALA A 410 34.61 -16.73 -26.69
N ALA A 411 35.28 -16.21 -25.67
CA ALA A 411 36.70 -15.89 -25.74
C ALA A 411 37.51 -17.18 -25.52
N SER A 412 38.16 -17.65 -26.58
CA SER A 412 39.33 -18.54 -26.53
C SER A 412 40.59 -17.70 -26.30
N GLY A 413 41.46 -18.13 -25.37
CA GLY A 413 42.79 -17.57 -25.16
C GLY A 413 43.20 -17.59 -23.71
#